data_AF-A0AAP0PVP2-F1
#
_entry.id   AF-A0AAP0PVP2-F1
#
_cell.length_a   1.000
_cell.length_b   1.000
_cell.length_c   1.000
_cell.angle_alpha   90.00
_cell.angle_beta   90.00
_cell.angle_gamma   90.00
#
_symmetry.space_group_name_H-M   'P 1'
#
loop_
_entity.id
_entity.type
_entity.pdbx_description
1 polymer ?
#
loop_
_entity_poly.entity_id
_entity_poly.type
_entity_poly.pdbx_seq_one_letter_code
_entity_poly.pdbx_strand_id
1 'polypeptide(L)'
;MHSHTNHFQERMTDLGNDNEIDMPPVGGSTSYHEMVRDLVGPSFDWNRSVEEAPNPQSQQLYDMIDAANVQLWPRCENMTKLSAMALLLPIKLDHHLSERVYDDMLQLWKESLPKDNTLVDSFYDTKRLIHGLGLLVEKIDCCKNVYDLLGDDSELNVCKFCRESRYIQ
;
A
#
# COMPACT_ATOMS: atom_id res chain seq x y z
N MET A 1 4.28 22.16 -42.12
CA MET A 1 5.40 21.47 -42.77
C MET A 1 6.63 21.70 -41.93
N HIS A 2 7.23 20.61 -41.42
CA HIS A 2 8.57 20.47 -40.84
C HIS A 2 8.86 21.31 -39.58
N SER A 3 8.79 20.70 -38.39
CA SER A 3 9.88 19.94 -37.74
C SER A 3 11.09 20.85 -37.46
N HIS A 4 11.42 21.06 -36.19
CA HIS A 4 12.79 21.12 -35.69
C HIS A 4 12.76 21.08 -34.15
N THR A 5 12.39 19.92 -33.64
CA THR A 5 12.72 19.43 -32.31
C THR A 5 14.23 19.14 -32.33
N ASN A 6 15.09 20.09 -31.93
CA ASN A 6 16.54 19.85 -31.77
C ASN A 6 17.22 20.99 -30.97
N HIS A 7 16.81 21.20 -29.73
CA HIS A 7 17.61 21.99 -28.77
C HIS A 7 17.86 21.25 -27.44
N PHE A 8 17.44 19.99 -27.33
CA PHE A 8 17.62 19.22 -26.09
C PHE A 8 18.67 18.09 -26.19
N GLN A 9 19.34 17.94 -27.34
CA GLN A 9 20.24 16.81 -27.60
C GLN A 9 21.75 17.16 -27.63
N GLU A 10 22.15 18.43 -27.54
CA GLU A 10 23.57 18.83 -27.69
C GLU A 10 24.26 19.26 -26.39
N ARG A 11 23.99 18.56 -25.28
CA ARG A 11 24.77 18.77 -24.04
C ARG A 11 25.27 17.48 -23.39
N MET A 12 25.39 16.42 -24.19
CA MET A 12 25.76 15.07 -23.73
C MET A 12 27.06 14.56 -24.37
N THR A 13 28.07 15.43 -24.46
CA THR A 13 29.48 15.05 -24.71
C THR A 13 30.38 16.06 -24.00
N ASP A 14 31.37 15.56 -23.28
CA ASP A 14 32.40 16.28 -22.49
C ASP A 14 32.03 16.73 -21.07
N LEU A 15 31.99 15.75 -20.15
CA LEU A 15 32.95 15.75 -19.04
C LEU A 15 33.37 14.29 -18.80
N GLY A 16 34.64 14.02 -19.06
CA GLY A 16 35.25 12.72 -18.84
C GLY A 16 35.30 12.34 -17.36
N ASN A 17 35.24 11.02 -17.16
CA ASN A 17 36.15 10.25 -16.33
C ASN A 17 36.61 10.93 -15.03
N ASP A 18 36.03 10.50 -13.90
CA ASP A 18 36.62 10.40 -12.55
C ASP A 18 35.52 9.88 -11.61
N ASN A 19 35.29 8.56 -11.59
CA ASN A 19 34.69 7.82 -10.45
C ASN A 19 34.70 6.33 -10.78
N GLU A 20 35.89 5.83 -11.03
CA GLU A 20 36.23 4.47 -10.67
C GLU A 20 36.22 4.46 -9.14
N ILE A 21 35.06 4.18 -8.52
CA ILE A 21 35.07 3.74 -7.13
C ILE A 21 35.62 2.33 -7.20
N ASP A 22 36.94 2.24 -7.05
CA ASP A 22 37.65 0.99 -6.80
C ASP A 22 37.11 0.44 -5.47
N MET A 23 36.01 -0.30 -5.58
CA MET A 23 35.53 -1.12 -4.50
C MET A 23 36.65 -2.13 -4.26
N PRO A 24 37.26 -2.17 -3.06
CA PRO A 24 38.31 -3.13 -2.78
C PRO A 24 37.78 -4.53 -3.11
N PRO A 25 38.62 -5.43 -3.64
CA PRO A 25 38.16 -6.75 -4.03
C PRO A 25 37.50 -7.35 -2.79
N VAL A 26 36.21 -7.65 -2.90
CA VAL A 26 35.49 -8.46 -1.90
C VAL A 26 36.08 -9.87 -2.00
N GLY A 27 37.28 -9.99 -1.44
CA GLY A 27 37.93 -11.23 -1.07
C GLY A 27 37.18 -11.74 0.14
N GLY A 28 36.37 -12.75 -0.11
CA GLY A 28 35.38 -13.26 0.81
C GLY A 28 34.07 -13.40 0.07
N SER A 29 34.05 -14.37 -0.83
CA SER A 29 32.82 -15.05 -1.19
C SER A 29 31.93 -15.13 0.04
N THR A 30 30.78 -14.50 -0.05
CA THR A 30 29.67 -14.61 0.87
C THR A 30 29.57 -16.06 1.35
N SER A 31 29.95 -16.30 2.61
CA SER A 31 30.06 -17.61 3.24
C SER A 31 28.84 -18.52 2.98
N TYR A 32 27.65 -17.93 2.82
CA TYR A 32 26.43 -18.66 2.49
C TYR A 32 26.36 -19.17 1.04
N HIS A 33 26.82 -18.41 0.04
CA HIS A 33 26.76 -18.83 -1.37
C HIS A 33 27.65 -20.04 -1.62
N GLU A 34 28.81 -20.12 -0.97
CA GLU A 34 29.70 -21.28 -1.06
C GLU A 34 29.10 -22.49 -0.35
N MET A 35 28.60 -22.33 0.88
CA MET A 35 27.92 -23.41 1.59
C MET A 35 26.73 -23.99 0.81
N VAL A 36 25.95 -23.15 0.12
CA VAL A 36 24.84 -23.60 -0.73
C VAL A 36 25.36 -24.24 -2.02
N ARG A 37 26.43 -23.71 -2.62
CA ARG A 37 27.06 -24.30 -3.82
C ARG A 37 27.64 -25.69 -3.55
N ASP A 38 28.21 -25.92 -2.37
CA ASP A 38 28.73 -27.24 -1.98
C ASP A 38 27.61 -28.25 -1.73
N LEU A 39 26.44 -27.81 -1.26
CA LEU A 39 25.29 -28.66 -1.00
C LEU A 39 24.49 -29.01 -2.28
N VAL A 40 24.25 -28.03 -3.15
CA VAL A 40 23.32 -28.14 -4.29
C VAL A 40 24.03 -28.12 -5.65
N GLY A 41 25.34 -27.87 -5.66
CA GLY A 41 26.21 -27.89 -6.83
C GLY A 41 26.22 -26.60 -7.65
N PRO A 42 27.11 -26.50 -8.65
CA PRO A 42 27.24 -25.34 -9.54
C PRO A 42 26.00 -25.07 -10.41
N SER A 43 25.05 -26.02 -10.46
CA SER A 43 23.80 -25.94 -11.21
C SER A 43 22.70 -25.16 -10.51
N PHE A 44 22.90 -24.75 -9.25
CA PHE A 44 21.93 -23.92 -8.53
C PHE A 44 21.91 -22.51 -9.11
N ASP A 45 20.86 -22.20 -9.85
CA ASP A 45 20.66 -20.91 -10.49
C ASP A 45 20.13 -19.88 -9.48
N TRP A 46 21.02 -18.98 -9.05
CA TRP A 46 20.69 -17.89 -8.13
C TRP A 46 19.77 -16.83 -8.74
N ASN A 47 19.63 -16.80 -10.07
CA ASN A 47 18.68 -15.91 -10.76
C ASN A 47 17.29 -16.54 -10.91
N ARG A 48 17.10 -17.80 -10.49
CA ARG A 48 15.81 -18.45 -10.50
C ARG A 48 15.01 -18.01 -9.28
N SER A 49 14.09 -17.06 -9.48
CA SER A 49 13.01 -16.84 -8.51
C SER A 49 12.20 -18.12 -8.41
N VAL A 50 12.34 -18.83 -7.29
CA VAL A 50 11.41 -19.89 -6.93
C VAL A 50 10.18 -19.17 -6.38
N GLU A 51 9.16 -18.97 -7.22
CA GLU A 51 7.85 -18.55 -6.74
C GLU A 51 7.28 -19.72 -5.93
N GLU A 52 7.37 -19.61 -4.60
CA GLU A 52 6.71 -20.55 -3.70
C GLU A 52 5.19 -20.34 -3.77
N ALA A 53 4.45 -21.44 -3.87
CA ALA A 53 2.99 -21.37 -3.84
C ALA A 53 2.51 -20.69 -2.54
N PRO A 54 1.43 -19.90 -2.58
CA PRO A 54 0.91 -19.24 -1.39
C PRO A 54 0.66 -20.25 -0.27
N ASN A 55 1.09 -19.91 0.95
CA ASN A 55 0.67 -20.69 2.11
C ASN A 55 -0.87 -20.61 2.26
N PRO A 56 -1.51 -21.50 3.03
CA PRO A 56 -2.97 -21.55 3.13
C PRO A 56 -3.64 -20.24 3.54
N GLN A 57 -2.99 -19.42 4.38
CA GLN A 57 -3.53 -18.12 4.79
C GLN A 57 -3.44 -17.10 3.66
N SER A 58 -2.31 -17.05 2.94
CA SER A 58 -2.14 -16.20 1.77
C SER A 58 -3.12 -16.58 0.65
N GLN A 59 -3.36 -17.87 0.42
CA GLN A 59 -4.34 -18.33 -0.56
C GLN A 59 -5.75 -17.84 -0.22
N GLN A 60 -6.19 -17.97 1.04
CA GLN A 60 -7.48 -17.46 1.48
C GLN A 60 -7.62 -15.95 1.26
N LEU A 61 -6.56 -15.18 1.52
CA LEU A 61 -6.56 -13.75 1.26
C LEU A 61 -6.72 -13.44 -0.22
N TYR A 62 -5.98 -14.12 -1.10
CA TYR A 62 -6.11 -13.94 -2.55
C TYR A 62 -7.52 -14.30 -3.04
N ASP A 63 -8.09 -15.40 -2.56
CA ASP A 63 -9.45 -15.80 -2.91
C ASP A 63 -10.48 -14.73 -2.47
N MET A 64 -10.30 -14.12 -1.29
CA MET A 64 -11.15 -13.03 -0.80
C MET A 64 -10.99 -11.75 -1.64
N ILE A 65 -9.75 -11.40 -2.00
CA ILE A 65 -9.47 -10.25 -2.86
C ILE A 65 -10.12 -10.45 -4.22
N ASP A 66 -9.95 -11.61 -4.84
CA ASP A 66 -10.53 -11.93 -6.15
C ASP A 66 -12.06 -11.90 -6.11
N ALA A 67 -12.68 -12.43 -5.06
CA ALA A 67 -14.12 -12.36 -4.86
C ALA A 67 -14.63 -10.91 -4.68
N ALA A 68 -13.82 -10.04 -4.06
CA ALA A 68 -14.14 -8.62 -3.88
C ALA A 68 -13.76 -7.74 -5.08
N ASN A 69 -12.97 -8.26 -6.02
CA ASN A 69 -12.43 -7.54 -7.17
C ASN A 69 -13.47 -7.38 -8.30
N VAL A 70 -14.65 -6.91 -7.93
CA VAL A 70 -15.76 -6.62 -8.85
C VAL A 70 -15.49 -5.28 -9.54
N GLN A 71 -15.69 -5.22 -10.86
CA GLN A 71 -15.60 -3.95 -11.61
C GLN A 71 -16.50 -2.88 -11.00
N LEU A 72 -16.02 -1.63 -10.93
CA LEU A 72 -16.78 -0.55 -10.30
C LEU A 72 -18.10 -0.22 -11.02
N TRP A 73 -18.14 -0.46 -12.33
CA TRP A 73 -19.36 -0.53 -13.14
C TRP A 73 -19.04 -1.44 -14.35
N PRO A 74 -20.05 -1.96 -15.07
CA PRO A 74 -19.82 -2.81 -16.24
C PRO A 74 -18.91 -2.16 -17.28
N ARG A 75 -17.88 -2.89 -17.72
CA ARG A 75 -16.86 -2.40 -18.68
C ARG A 75 -15.91 -1.33 -18.11
N CYS A 76 -15.87 -1.15 -16.79
CA CYS A 76 -14.80 -0.38 -16.17
C CYS A 76 -13.51 -1.20 -16.14
N GLU A 77 -12.55 -0.88 -17.01
CA GLU A 77 -11.24 -1.56 -17.08
C GLU A 77 -10.23 -0.97 -16.08
N ASN A 78 -10.43 0.29 -15.68
CA ASN A 78 -9.42 1.03 -14.91
C ASN A 78 -9.60 0.89 -13.40
N MET A 79 -10.80 0.54 -12.92
CA MET A 79 -11.10 0.62 -11.49
C MET A 79 -12.10 -0.45 -11.05
N THR A 80 -11.80 -1.08 -9.92
CA THR A 80 -12.68 -2.02 -9.24
C THR A 80 -13.33 -1.36 -8.03
N LYS A 81 -14.39 -1.99 -7.51
CA LYS A 81 -15.06 -1.54 -6.29
C LYS A 81 -14.08 -1.45 -5.13
N LEU A 82 -13.25 -2.49 -4.96
CA LEU A 82 -12.24 -2.54 -3.93
C LEU A 82 -11.20 -1.43 -4.09
N SER A 83 -10.66 -1.23 -5.30
CA SER A 83 -9.65 -0.19 -5.52
C SER A 83 -10.21 1.21 -5.25
N ALA A 84 -11.46 1.48 -5.63
CA ALA A 84 -12.11 2.75 -5.29
C ALA A 84 -12.18 2.95 -3.77
N MET A 85 -12.65 1.95 -3.02
CA MET A 85 -12.75 2.05 -1.56
C MET A 85 -11.39 2.22 -0.89
N ALA A 86 -10.38 1.50 -1.37
CA ALA A 86 -9.00 1.59 -0.89
C ALA A 86 -8.37 2.96 -1.14
N LEU A 87 -8.77 3.68 -2.20
CA LEU A 87 -8.34 5.05 -2.46
C LEU A 87 -9.12 6.10 -1.66
N LEU A 88 -10.42 5.85 -1.41
CA LEU A 88 -11.27 6.80 -0.68
C LEU A 88 -11.05 6.79 0.83
N LEU A 89 -10.74 5.62 1.40
CA LEU A 89 -10.55 5.50 2.84
C LEU A 89 -9.37 6.37 3.36
N PRO A 90 -8.17 6.37 2.75
CA PRO A 90 -7.07 7.25 3.15
C PRO A 90 -7.47 8.73 3.12
N ILE A 91 -8.16 9.18 2.07
CA ILE A 91 -8.62 10.58 1.95
C ILE A 91 -9.49 10.97 3.15
N LYS A 92 -10.40 10.09 3.58
CA LYS A 92 -11.20 10.32 4.79
C LYS A 92 -10.32 10.50 6.02
N LEU A 93 -9.35 9.61 6.20
CA LEU A 93 -8.50 9.56 7.40
C LEU A 93 -7.55 10.77 7.44
N ASP A 94 -6.88 11.07 6.33
CA ASP A 94 -5.89 12.14 6.19
C ASP A 94 -6.52 13.53 6.34
N HIS A 95 -7.75 13.71 5.86
CA HIS A 95 -8.48 14.97 5.97
C HIS A 95 -9.49 15.02 7.11
N HIS A 96 -9.53 13.98 7.95
CA HIS A 96 -10.44 13.85 9.08
C HIS A 96 -11.91 14.11 8.71
N LEU A 97 -12.32 13.65 7.53
CA LEU A 97 -13.68 13.87 7.05
C LEU A 97 -14.67 13.17 7.98
N SER A 98 -15.72 13.88 8.40
CA SER A 98 -16.82 13.26 9.14
C SER A 98 -17.46 12.14 8.31
N GLU A 99 -18.09 11.16 8.98
CA GLU A 99 -18.83 10.10 8.28
C GLU A 99 -19.90 10.66 7.35
N ARG A 100 -20.63 11.69 7.82
CA ARG A 100 -21.63 12.38 7.01
C ARG A 100 -21.06 12.97 5.71
N VAL A 101 -19.94 13.68 5.78
CA VAL A 101 -19.32 14.28 4.58
C VAL A 101 -18.85 13.20 3.62
N TYR A 102 -18.32 12.09 4.14
CA TYR A 102 -17.92 10.96 3.32
C TYR A 102 -19.10 10.33 2.60
N ASP A 103 -20.22 10.13 3.30
CA ASP A 103 -21.45 9.57 2.73
C ASP A 103 -22.06 10.50 1.67
N ASP A 104 -22.08 11.82 1.95
CA ASP A 104 -22.54 12.84 0.99
C ASP A 104 -21.68 12.83 -0.30
N MET A 105 -20.36 12.66 -0.17
CA MET A 105 -19.46 12.53 -1.32
C MET A 105 -19.69 11.24 -2.12
N LEU A 106 -19.89 10.11 -1.44
CA LEU A 106 -20.22 8.85 -2.09
C LEU A 106 -21.52 8.96 -2.89
N GLN A 107 -22.54 9.58 -2.31
CA GLN A 107 -23.82 9.80 -2.97
C GLN A 107 -23.65 10.66 -4.23
N LEU A 108 -22.90 11.77 -4.14
CA LEU A 108 -22.62 12.64 -5.29
C LEU A 108 -21.89 11.89 -6.42
N TRP A 109 -20.88 11.09 -6.09
CA TRP A 109 -20.18 10.29 -7.09
C TRP A 109 -21.06 9.19 -7.67
N LYS A 110 -21.88 8.55 -6.85
CA LYS A 110 -22.82 7.52 -7.30
C LYS A 110 -23.82 8.04 -8.33
N GLU A 111 -24.25 9.29 -8.18
CA GLU A 111 -25.12 9.99 -9.14
C GLU A 111 -24.37 10.45 -10.40
N SER A 112 -23.06 10.71 -10.28
CA SER A 112 -22.20 11.13 -11.40
C SER A 112 -21.72 9.95 -12.26
N LEU A 113 -21.73 8.74 -11.70
CA LEU A 113 -21.33 7.50 -12.36
C LEU A 113 -22.51 6.86 -13.14
N PRO A 114 -22.23 5.88 -14.04
CA PRO A 114 -23.27 5.09 -14.69
C PRO A 114 -24.22 4.42 -13.69
N LYS A 115 -25.50 4.24 -14.07
CA LYS A 115 -26.57 3.74 -13.17
C LYS A 115 -26.30 2.34 -12.60
N ASP A 116 -25.50 1.55 -13.29
CA ASP A 116 -25.12 0.17 -12.97
C ASP A 116 -23.81 0.08 -12.17
N ASN A 117 -23.38 1.18 -11.55
CA ASN A 117 -22.20 1.18 -10.69
C ASN A 117 -22.42 0.40 -9.38
N THR A 118 -21.34 -0.18 -8.86
CA THR A 118 -21.31 -0.96 -7.63
C THR A 118 -20.72 -0.19 -6.46
N LEU A 119 -20.66 1.15 -6.54
CA LEU A 119 -20.12 1.99 -5.47
C LEU A 119 -20.94 1.77 -4.18
N VAL A 120 -20.25 1.72 -3.04
CA VAL A 120 -20.91 1.57 -1.74
C VAL A 120 -21.73 2.82 -1.39
N ASP A 121 -22.68 2.65 -0.47
CA ASP A 121 -23.62 3.69 -0.08
C ASP A 121 -23.16 4.50 1.14
N SER A 122 -22.20 3.99 1.90
CA SER A 122 -21.78 4.60 3.17
C SER A 122 -20.35 4.26 3.56
N PHE A 123 -19.79 5.06 4.48
CA PHE A 123 -18.54 4.76 5.17
C PHE A 123 -18.58 3.42 5.89
N TYR A 124 -19.73 3.06 6.46
CA TYR A 124 -19.92 1.77 7.12
C TYR A 124 -19.75 0.62 6.13
N ASP A 125 -20.32 0.73 4.93
CA ASP A 125 -20.17 -0.28 3.88
C ASP A 125 -18.74 -0.33 3.33
N THR A 126 -18.06 0.82 3.18
CA THR A 126 -16.62 0.87 2.89
C THR A 126 -15.84 0.09 3.93
N LYS A 127 -16.07 0.39 5.21
CA LYS A 127 -15.38 -0.25 6.33
C LYS A 127 -15.67 -1.75 6.38
N ARG A 128 -16.92 -2.18 6.16
CA ARG A 128 -17.32 -3.59 6.14
C ARG A 128 -16.62 -4.34 5.01
N LEU A 129 -16.52 -3.74 3.82
CA LEU A 129 -15.83 -4.32 2.68
C LEU A 129 -14.33 -4.50 2.96
N ILE A 130 -13.69 -3.48 3.53
CA ILE A 130 -12.25 -3.51 3.85
C ILE A 130 -11.97 -4.48 5.01
N HIS A 131 -12.80 -4.49 6.06
CA HIS A 131 -12.71 -5.46 7.17
C HIS A 131 -12.91 -6.91 6.69
N GLY A 132 -13.81 -7.15 5.73
CA GLY A 132 -14.06 -8.47 5.17
C GLY A 132 -12.82 -9.08 4.48
N LEU A 133 -11.86 -8.24 4.11
CA LEU A 133 -10.58 -8.65 3.49
C LEU A 133 -9.45 -8.83 4.50
N GLY A 134 -9.72 -8.69 5.80
CA GLY A 134 -8.68 -8.73 6.84
C GLY A 134 -7.79 -7.48 6.87
N LEU A 135 -8.13 -6.45 6.12
CA LEU A 135 -7.47 -5.14 6.16
C LEU A 135 -8.07 -4.35 7.33
N LEU A 136 -7.67 -4.68 8.56
CA LEU A 136 -8.21 -4.07 9.77
C LEU A 136 -7.93 -2.56 9.79
N VAL A 137 -8.99 -1.75 9.84
CA VAL A 137 -8.88 -0.30 10.08
C VAL A 137 -9.08 -0.09 11.58
N GLU A 138 -7.99 -0.20 12.33
CA GLU A 138 -8.01 0.06 13.77
C GLU A 138 -7.86 1.55 14.04
N LYS A 139 -8.73 2.06 14.90
CA LYS A 139 -8.60 3.43 15.42
C LYS A 139 -7.54 3.40 16.50
N ILE A 140 -6.38 3.99 16.24
CA ILE A 140 -5.35 4.17 17.24
C ILE A 140 -5.61 5.51 17.94
N ASP A 141 -5.91 5.48 19.23
CA ASP A 141 -6.07 6.70 20.03
C ASP A 141 -4.70 7.31 20.34
N CYS A 142 -4.47 8.53 19.87
CA CYS A 142 -3.24 9.27 20.14
C CYS A 142 -3.38 10.16 21.39
N CYS A 143 -2.34 10.16 22.23
CA CYS A 143 -2.26 11.06 23.37
C CYS A 143 -1.93 12.48 22.86
N LYS A 144 -2.73 13.51 23.19
CA LYS A 144 -2.55 14.87 22.65
C LYS A 144 -1.16 15.47 22.92
N ASN A 145 -0.53 15.06 24.03
CA ASN A 145 0.77 15.57 24.46
C ASN A 145 1.96 14.70 24.03
N VAL A 146 1.72 13.50 23.49
CA VAL A 146 2.79 12.56 23.12
C VAL A 146 2.49 11.96 21.75
N TYR A 147 3.37 12.24 20.79
CA TYR A 147 3.24 11.82 19.38
C TYR A 147 3.42 10.31 19.15
N ASP A 148 3.71 9.53 20.20
CA ASP A 148 3.83 8.07 20.12
C ASP A 148 2.49 7.36 20.32
N LEU A 149 2.18 6.45 19.39
CA LEU A 149 0.96 5.66 19.33
C LEU A 149 0.85 4.71 20.54
N LEU A 150 -0.23 4.82 21.32
CA LEU A 150 -0.56 3.88 22.41
C LEU A 150 -1.27 2.64 21.84
N GLY A 151 -0.56 1.85 21.03
CA GLY A 151 -1.12 0.63 20.40
C GLY A 151 -1.48 -0.47 21.42
N ASP A 152 -0.51 -0.87 22.25
CA ASP A 152 -0.69 -1.95 23.25
C ASP A 152 -1.44 -1.53 24.52
N ASP A 153 -1.77 -0.25 24.65
CA ASP A 153 -2.31 0.33 25.87
C ASP A 153 -3.80 0.65 25.75
N SER A 154 -4.54 0.03 24.83
CA SER A 154 -5.96 0.29 24.55
C SER A 154 -6.86 0.28 25.79
N GLU A 155 -6.46 -0.41 26.86
CA GLU A 155 -7.18 -0.51 28.14
C GLU A 155 -6.87 0.62 29.15
N LEU A 156 -5.82 1.42 28.94
CA LEU A 156 -5.39 2.45 29.90
C LEU A 156 -6.24 3.73 29.87
N ASN A 157 -7.09 3.97 30.86
CA ASN A 157 -7.88 5.21 30.96
C ASN A 157 -7.06 6.51 31.13
N VAL A 158 -5.73 6.40 31.30
CA VAL A 158 -4.79 7.51 31.51
C VAL A 158 -3.55 7.30 30.63
N CYS A 159 -3.08 8.35 29.95
CA CYS A 159 -1.88 8.29 29.12
C CYS A 159 -0.64 8.00 29.99
N LYS A 160 0.09 6.91 29.69
CA LYS A 160 1.28 6.50 30.46
C LYS A 160 2.41 7.55 30.50
N PHE A 161 2.42 8.46 29.52
CA PHE A 161 3.45 9.48 29.38
C PHE A 161 3.06 10.83 30.00
N CYS A 162 1.89 11.39 29.65
CA CYS A 162 1.48 12.71 30.16
C CYS A 162 0.52 12.66 31.36
N ARG A 163 0.04 11.47 31.75
CA ARG A 163 -0.90 11.25 32.85
C ARG A 163 -2.26 11.96 32.73
N GLU A 164 -2.59 12.48 31.55
CA GLU A 164 -3.93 13.01 31.29
C GLU A 164 -4.93 11.87 31.02
N SER A 165 -6.21 12.14 31.31
CA SER A 165 -7.29 11.21 30.99
C SER A 165 -7.43 11.04 29.49
N ARG A 166 -7.64 9.80 29.06
CA ARG A 166 -7.85 9.47 27.63
C ARG A 166 -9.10 10.15 27.04
N TYR A 167 -10.09 10.43 27.88
CA TYR A 167 -11.29 11.17 27.51
C TYR A 167 -11.11 12.64 27.88
N ILE A 168 -10.98 13.50 26.87
CA ILE A 168 -11.27 14.92 26.99
C ILE A 168 -12.50 15.15 26.10
N GLN A 169 -13.63 15.46 26.73
CA GLN A 169 -14.85 15.91 26.06
C GLN A 169 -14.62 17.23 25.33
#